data_AF-A0A2G6TL09-F1
#
_entry.id   AF-A0A2G6TL09-F1
#
_cell.length_a   1.000
_cell.length_b   1.000
_cell.length_c   1.000
_cell.angle_alpha   90.00
_cell.angle_beta   90.00
_cell.angle_gamma   90.00
#
_symmetry.space_group_name_H-M   'P 1'
#
loop_
_entity.id
_entity.type
_entity.pdbx_description
1 polymer ?
#
loop_
_entity_poly.entity_id
_entity_poly.type
_entity_poly.pdbx_seq_one_letter_code
_entity_poly.pdbx_strand_id
1 'polypeptide(L)'
;MKIILAVLSLLVFNVKIFSQENGLPFRVGDKFGISDKNGTIIIKPEYDYISVNLEKGKAYFQAFTIKDTTSLSSFIFNNKIIINNKDYSDYHIDGNFIIATKYQLKKDARSGRIQKTGEINYLYDFDGKKIFDEGLAIISVTEDFENTSVMHEPKKNLQEVLIITKDLSGKFSILVYNKLSKKITRTLLNKTPFLNINYNYEDNYTDRTITCIYEDETGKGKKIKIKIENNQFKIYSTEIADISKRNNRSNRGDDYDLTIDHMTVEDAPAEKNTPQNFSGNEQKKILTINRIEIKTDLYYLPKSVEEIEFIDKTFNENERYILSSKGKAGLFNVYGSELLVPIKYDEIMEDGSSRDRAAYILKDNKKYGIFIYDAPNHKIIEPIFDKIPTLTEYNYFGKGQPLLKLFDENGKFFCYSNQEGKLYYSKK
;
A
#
# COMPACT_ATOMS: atom_id res chain seq x y z
N MET A 1 -25.45 -27.64 -39.91
CA MET A 1 -25.60 -27.11 -38.54
C MET A 1 -24.59 -27.68 -37.53
N LYS A 2 -24.32 -29.00 -37.51
CA LYS A 2 -23.34 -29.62 -36.59
C LYS A 2 -21.88 -29.20 -36.80
N ILE A 3 -21.46 -28.90 -38.03
CA ILE A 3 -20.08 -28.46 -38.34
C ILE A 3 -19.82 -27.00 -37.89
N ILE A 4 -20.85 -26.14 -37.93
CA ILE A 4 -20.74 -24.73 -37.48
C ILE A 4 -20.62 -24.66 -35.95
N LEU A 5 -21.31 -25.53 -35.21
CA LEU A 5 -21.13 -25.62 -33.76
C LEU A 5 -19.74 -26.16 -33.36
N ALA A 6 -19.15 -27.07 -34.12
CA ALA A 6 -17.81 -27.59 -33.84
C ALA A 6 -16.71 -26.53 -34.07
N VAL A 7 -16.86 -25.70 -35.10
CA VAL A 7 -15.93 -24.58 -35.37
C VAL A 7 -16.08 -23.45 -34.35
N LEU A 8 -17.30 -23.14 -33.88
CA LEU A 8 -17.48 -22.22 -32.75
C LEU A 8 -16.91 -22.79 -31.45
N SER A 9 -17.04 -24.10 -31.20
CA SER A 9 -16.50 -24.74 -29.99
C SER A 9 -14.96 -24.79 -29.95
N LEU A 10 -14.28 -24.79 -31.11
CA LEU A 10 -12.81 -24.71 -31.20
C LEU A 10 -12.27 -23.26 -31.10
N LEU A 11 -13.09 -22.24 -31.38
CA LEU A 11 -12.74 -20.83 -31.19
C LEU A 11 -12.83 -20.38 -29.72
N VAL A 12 -13.58 -21.08 -28.88
CA VAL A 12 -13.78 -20.71 -27.46
C VAL A 12 -12.62 -21.19 -26.56
N PHE A 13 -11.72 -22.07 -27.03
CA PHE A 13 -10.66 -22.65 -26.20
C PHE A 13 -9.28 -21.96 -26.26
N ASN A 14 -9.17 -20.79 -26.88
CA ASN A 14 -7.94 -19.96 -26.83
C ASN A 14 -8.19 -18.54 -26.31
N VAL A 15 -9.21 -18.33 -25.49
CA VAL A 15 -9.18 -17.17 -24.59
C VAL A 15 -8.26 -17.56 -23.44
N LYS A 16 -6.95 -17.41 -23.65
CA LYS A 16 -6.04 -17.25 -22.52
C LYS A 16 -6.60 -16.06 -21.76
N ILE A 17 -7.18 -16.32 -20.59
CA ILE A 17 -7.55 -15.29 -19.62
C ILE A 17 -6.22 -14.71 -19.16
N PHE A 18 -5.68 -13.78 -19.92
CA PHE A 18 -4.57 -12.97 -19.47
C PHE A 18 -5.16 -12.08 -18.39
N SER A 19 -4.89 -12.42 -17.13
CA SER A 19 -4.85 -11.40 -16.09
C SER A 19 -3.99 -10.27 -16.64
N GLN A 20 -4.52 -9.05 -16.62
CA GLN A 20 -3.80 -7.90 -17.16
C GLN A 20 -2.46 -7.80 -16.41
N GLU A 21 -1.35 -7.86 -17.15
CA GLU A 21 -0.02 -7.75 -16.54
C GLU A 21 0.17 -6.33 -16.03
N ASN A 22 0.63 -6.22 -14.78
CA ASN A 22 1.00 -4.93 -14.19
C ASN A 22 2.09 -4.29 -15.05
N GLY A 23 1.91 -3.01 -15.40
CA GLY A 23 2.98 -2.22 -16.00
C GLY A 23 4.14 -2.05 -15.03
N LEU A 24 5.22 -1.41 -15.47
CA LEU A 24 6.41 -1.18 -14.67
C LEU A 24 6.91 0.24 -14.91
N PRO A 25 7.38 0.97 -13.90
CA PRO A 25 8.07 2.22 -14.16
C PRO A 25 9.34 1.94 -14.98
N PHE A 26 9.45 2.60 -16.12
CA PHE A 26 10.60 2.48 -17.02
C PHE A 26 11.25 3.84 -17.20
N ARG A 27 12.56 3.91 -16.95
CA ARG A 27 13.31 5.17 -16.98
C ARG A 27 14.08 5.34 -18.29
N VAL A 28 13.91 6.47 -18.96
CA VAL A 28 14.73 6.88 -20.12
C VAL A 28 15.42 8.19 -19.79
N GLY A 29 16.74 8.15 -19.64
CA GLY A 29 17.48 9.29 -19.07
C GLY A 29 16.98 9.61 -17.67
N ASP A 30 16.41 10.80 -17.47
CA ASP A 30 15.86 11.25 -16.17
C ASP A 30 14.33 11.24 -16.11
N LYS A 31 13.67 10.74 -17.15
CA LYS A 31 12.21 10.69 -17.20
C LYS A 31 11.71 9.27 -17.07
N PHE A 32 10.56 9.15 -16.42
CA PHE A 32 9.85 7.90 -16.20
C PHE A 32 8.61 7.81 -17.07
N GLY A 33 8.40 6.63 -17.63
CA GLY A 33 7.17 6.19 -18.26
C GLY A 33 6.74 4.86 -17.66
N ILE A 34 5.82 4.17 -18.33
CA ILE A 34 5.41 2.81 -17.95
C ILE A 34 5.77 1.87 -19.10
N SER A 35 6.37 0.71 -18.81
CA SER A 35 6.59 -0.38 -19.77
C SER A 35 5.82 -1.64 -19.38
N ASP A 36 5.75 -2.59 -20.30
CA ASP A 36 5.46 -3.98 -19.96
C ASP A 36 6.67 -4.65 -19.27
N LYS A 37 6.52 -5.91 -18.85
CA LYS A 37 7.62 -6.73 -18.29
C LYS A 37 8.75 -7.00 -19.28
N ASN A 38 8.52 -6.83 -20.57
CA ASN A 38 9.52 -6.98 -21.61
C ASN A 38 10.37 -5.71 -21.79
N GLY A 39 9.94 -4.57 -21.23
CA GLY A 39 10.58 -3.26 -21.40
C GLY A 39 10.00 -2.47 -22.58
N THR A 40 8.92 -2.95 -23.20
CA THR A 40 8.20 -2.21 -24.25
C THR A 40 7.44 -1.06 -23.59
N ILE A 41 7.72 0.17 -24.02
CA ILE A 41 7.06 1.37 -23.50
C ILE A 41 5.56 1.35 -23.82
N ILE A 42 4.73 1.48 -22.79
CA ILE A 42 3.27 1.62 -22.86
C ILE A 42 2.87 3.09 -22.70
N ILE A 43 3.44 3.77 -21.69
CA ILE A 43 3.27 5.22 -21.44
C ILE A 43 4.63 5.87 -21.60
N LYS A 44 4.70 6.92 -22.41
CA LYS A 44 5.96 7.59 -22.75
C LYS A 44 6.67 8.14 -21.50
N PRO A 45 8.01 8.13 -21.49
CA PRO A 45 8.77 8.74 -20.40
C PRO A 45 8.67 10.27 -20.39
N GLU A 46 7.80 10.80 -19.54
CA GLU A 46 7.52 12.23 -19.42
C GLU A 46 7.51 12.73 -17.95
N TYR A 47 7.43 11.80 -16.99
CA TYR A 47 7.34 12.11 -15.56
C TYR A 47 8.72 12.21 -14.92
N ASP A 48 8.86 13.08 -13.91
CA ASP A 48 10.09 13.20 -13.11
C ASP A 48 10.23 12.09 -12.07
N TYR A 49 9.09 11.60 -11.57
CA TYR A 49 9.05 10.54 -10.56
C TYR A 49 7.82 9.67 -10.74
N ILE A 50 7.92 8.38 -10.44
CA ILE A 50 6.78 7.45 -10.38
C ILE A 50 6.90 6.61 -9.11
N SER A 51 5.85 6.62 -8.29
CA SER A 51 5.66 5.67 -7.19
C SER A 51 4.86 4.47 -7.68
N VAL A 52 5.19 3.30 -7.15
CA VAL A 52 4.45 2.05 -7.31
C VAL A 52 3.68 1.80 -6.01
N ASN A 53 2.38 1.63 -6.09
CA ASN A 53 1.53 1.37 -4.94
C ASN A 53 0.74 0.08 -5.17
N LEU A 54 0.59 -0.73 -4.12
CA LEU A 54 -0.19 -1.95 -4.11
C LEU A 54 -1.20 -1.92 -2.97
N GLU A 55 -2.48 -1.77 -3.31
CA GLU A 55 -3.56 -1.71 -2.31
C GLU A 55 -4.65 -2.72 -2.63
N LYS A 56 -5.03 -3.53 -1.64
CA LYS A 56 -6.12 -4.53 -1.76
C LYS A 56 -5.99 -5.40 -3.03
N GLY A 57 -4.75 -5.76 -3.39
CA GLY A 57 -4.42 -6.57 -4.57
C GLY A 57 -4.46 -5.83 -5.92
N LYS A 58 -4.55 -4.51 -5.92
CA LYS A 58 -4.55 -3.65 -7.13
C LYS A 58 -3.28 -2.82 -7.17
N ALA A 59 -2.46 -3.05 -8.20
CA ALA A 59 -1.29 -2.21 -8.46
C ALA A 59 -1.70 -0.96 -9.24
N TYR A 60 -1.23 0.21 -8.79
CA TYR A 60 -1.39 1.48 -9.50
C TYR A 60 -0.11 2.32 -9.37
N PHE A 61 -0.02 3.35 -10.20
CA PHE A 61 1.10 4.28 -10.17
C PHE A 61 0.63 5.69 -9.89
N GLN A 62 1.39 6.37 -9.05
CA GLN A 62 1.31 7.80 -8.92
C GLN A 62 2.53 8.41 -9.62
N ALA A 63 2.29 9.10 -10.72
CA ALA A 63 3.33 9.70 -11.53
C ALA A 63 3.35 11.22 -11.35
N PHE A 64 4.52 11.82 -11.23
CA PHE A 64 4.66 13.24 -10.93
C PHE A 64 5.48 13.97 -11.98
N THR A 65 5.02 15.16 -12.33
CA THR A 65 5.79 16.17 -13.06
C THR A 65 6.13 17.29 -12.09
N ILE A 66 7.41 17.58 -11.92
CA ILE A 66 7.92 18.52 -10.92
C ILE A 66 8.48 19.74 -11.63
N LYS A 67 7.99 20.93 -11.27
CA LYS A 67 8.51 22.21 -11.73
C LYS A 67 8.60 23.18 -10.55
N ASP A 68 9.81 23.61 -10.23
CA ASP A 68 10.10 24.49 -9.10
C ASP A 68 9.55 23.92 -7.78
N THR A 69 8.61 24.63 -7.15
CA THR A 69 7.91 24.20 -5.92
C THR A 69 6.57 23.52 -6.18
N THR A 70 6.21 23.34 -7.45
CA THR A 70 4.93 22.73 -7.86
C THR A 70 5.14 21.33 -8.39
N SER A 71 4.30 20.41 -7.92
CA SER A 71 4.22 19.04 -8.43
C SER A 71 2.79 18.80 -8.94
N LEU A 72 2.67 18.38 -10.19
CA LEU A 72 1.43 17.81 -10.71
C LEU A 72 1.55 16.31 -10.66
N SER A 73 0.46 15.63 -10.30
CA SER A 73 0.40 14.19 -10.18
C SER A 73 -0.64 13.60 -11.14
N SER A 74 -0.39 12.38 -11.56
CA SER A 74 -1.29 11.57 -12.39
C SER A 74 -1.49 10.21 -11.72
N PHE A 75 -2.71 9.71 -11.78
CA PHE A 75 -3.06 8.36 -11.37
C PHE A 75 -3.12 7.46 -12.60
N ILE A 76 -2.30 6.42 -12.60
CA ILE A 76 -2.21 5.45 -13.68
C ILE A 76 -2.62 4.09 -13.13
N PHE A 77 -3.61 3.48 -13.77
CA PHE A 77 -4.12 2.18 -13.38
C PHE A 77 -4.39 1.33 -14.61
N ASN A 78 -4.09 0.04 -14.54
CA ASN A 78 -4.21 -0.89 -15.68
C ASN A 78 -3.56 -0.34 -16.97
N ASN A 79 -2.36 0.24 -16.82
CA ASN A 79 -1.56 0.82 -17.90
C ASN A 79 -2.24 1.98 -18.65
N LYS A 80 -3.22 2.63 -18.03
CA LYS A 80 -3.94 3.79 -18.55
C LYS A 80 -3.84 4.96 -17.59
N ILE A 81 -3.67 6.16 -18.11
CA ILE A 81 -3.77 7.40 -17.33
C ILE A 81 -5.25 7.65 -17.07
N ILE A 82 -5.70 7.53 -15.82
CA ILE A 82 -7.10 7.75 -15.44
C ILE A 82 -7.30 9.19 -14.99
N ILE A 83 -6.38 9.72 -14.19
CA ILE A 83 -6.35 11.11 -13.76
C ILE A 83 -5.02 11.69 -14.22
N ASN A 84 -5.04 12.79 -14.96
CA ASN A 84 -3.85 13.37 -15.58
C ASN A 84 -3.56 14.77 -15.02
N ASN A 85 -2.31 14.99 -14.60
CA ASN A 85 -1.70 16.27 -14.25
C ASN A 85 -2.58 17.16 -13.36
N LYS A 86 -2.98 16.63 -12.22
CA LYS A 86 -3.73 17.34 -11.18
C LYS A 86 -2.83 17.77 -10.03
N ASP A 87 -3.23 18.77 -9.28
CA ASP A 87 -2.53 19.26 -8.09
C ASP A 87 -2.88 18.42 -6.83
N TYR A 88 -3.04 17.11 -7.01
CA TYR A 88 -3.28 16.17 -5.93
C TYR A 88 -1.94 15.72 -5.32
N SER A 89 -1.92 15.62 -3.99
CA SER A 89 -0.77 15.18 -3.22
C SER A 89 -0.69 13.66 -3.17
N ASP A 90 -1.83 12.98 -3.18
CA ASP A 90 -1.92 11.54 -3.00
C ASP A 90 -3.13 10.93 -3.71
N TYR A 91 -3.09 9.61 -3.94
CA TYR A 91 -4.22 8.81 -4.42
C TYR A 91 -4.23 7.46 -3.71
N HIS A 92 -5.41 6.93 -3.46
CA HIS A 92 -5.59 5.54 -3.00
C HIS A 92 -6.84 4.93 -3.64
N ILE A 93 -6.92 3.61 -3.61
CA ILE A 93 -8.06 2.85 -4.10
C ILE A 93 -8.91 2.37 -2.93
N ASP A 94 -10.16 2.83 -2.88
CA ASP A 94 -11.14 2.29 -1.94
C ASP A 94 -12.30 1.63 -2.68
N GLY A 95 -12.43 0.31 -2.50
CA GLY A 95 -13.37 -0.51 -3.25
C GLY A 95 -13.14 -0.40 -4.76
N ASN A 96 -14.17 0.05 -5.49
CA ASN A 96 -14.11 0.31 -6.94
C ASN A 96 -13.94 1.79 -7.32
N PHE A 97 -13.36 2.57 -6.41
CA PHE A 97 -13.16 4.01 -6.61
C PHE A 97 -11.72 4.41 -6.36
N ILE A 98 -11.39 5.59 -6.89
CA ILE A 98 -10.13 6.27 -6.64
C ILE A 98 -10.46 7.48 -5.77
N ILE A 99 -9.79 7.63 -4.65
CA ILE A 99 -9.84 8.85 -3.86
C ILE A 99 -8.55 9.61 -4.13
N ALA A 100 -8.69 10.82 -4.67
CA ALA A 100 -7.59 11.73 -4.90
C ALA A 100 -7.57 12.80 -3.81
N THR A 101 -6.44 12.98 -3.16
CA THR A 101 -6.32 13.82 -1.98
C THR A 101 -5.39 14.99 -2.24
N LYS A 102 -5.85 16.20 -1.91
CA LYS A 102 -5.04 17.41 -1.87
C LYS A 102 -4.73 17.78 -0.43
N TYR A 103 -3.47 17.70 -0.02
CA TYR A 103 -3.07 18.12 1.31
C TYR A 103 -2.90 19.64 1.39
N GLN A 104 -3.35 20.19 2.50
CA GLN A 104 -3.08 21.56 2.89
C GLN A 104 -1.81 21.56 3.72
N LEU A 105 -0.80 22.28 3.26
CA LEU A 105 0.55 22.25 3.83
C LEU A 105 0.91 23.61 4.42
N LYS A 106 1.55 23.60 5.59
CA LYS A 106 2.10 24.79 6.24
C LYS A 106 3.56 24.58 6.58
N LYS A 107 4.42 25.52 6.16
CA LYS A 107 5.81 25.55 6.56
C LYS A 107 5.91 26.14 7.97
N ASP A 108 6.54 25.41 8.88
CA ASP A 108 6.88 25.92 10.20
C ASP A 108 8.01 26.94 10.09
N ALA A 109 7.80 28.13 10.63
CA ALA A 109 8.72 29.24 10.48
C ALA A 109 10.04 29.06 11.26
N ARG A 110 10.07 28.20 12.29
CA ARG A 110 11.25 27.99 13.15
C ARG A 110 12.15 26.89 12.65
N SER A 111 11.56 25.74 12.33
CA SER A 111 12.26 24.54 11.88
C SER A 111 12.41 24.46 10.37
N GLY A 112 11.62 25.23 9.61
CA GLY A 112 11.53 25.12 8.16
C GLY A 112 10.80 23.87 7.66
N ARG A 113 10.32 22.99 8.56
CA ARG A 113 9.63 21.74 8.20
C ARG A 113 8.24 22.02 7.67
N ILE A 114 7.82 21.26 6.67
CA ILE A 114 6.47 21.34 6.12
C ILE A 114 5.58 20.36 6.90
N GLN A 115 4.38 20.80 7.29
CA GLN A 115 3.40 20.01 8.02
C GLN A 115 2.07 19.98 7.27
N LYS A 116 1.40 18.82 7.28
CA LYS A 116 0.01 18.69 6.83
C LYS A 116 -0.90 19.32 7.88
N THR A 117 -1.76 20.26 7.46
CA THR A 117 -2.74 20.95 8.32
C THR A 117 -4.18 20.61 7.98
N GLY A 118 -4.40 19.88 6.89
CA GLY A 118 -5.72 19.47 6.43
C GLY A 118 -5.64 18.74 5.10
N GLU A 119 -6.79 18.31 4.61
CA GLU A 119 -6.92 17.62 3.34
C GLU A 119 -8.27 17.87 2.69
N ILE A 120 -8.31 17.72 1.37
CA ILE A 120 -9.53 17.78 0.57
C ILE A 120 -9.50 16.57 -0.37
N ASN A 121 -10.55 15.77 -0.30
CA ASN A 121 -10.69 14.49 -0.98
C ASN A 121 -11.68 14.60 -2.14
N TYR A 122 -11.39 13.89 -3.23
CA TYR A 122 -12.22 13.82 -4.42
C TYR A 122 -12.41 12.36 -4.82
N LEU A 123 -13.66 11.93 -4.98
CA LEU A 123 -13.98 10.56 -5.38
C LEU A 123 -14.16 10.47 -6.89
N TYR A 124 -13.46 9.51 -7.51
CA TYR A 124 -13.52 9.19 -8.92
C TYR A 124 -13.89 7.73 -9.14
N ASP A 125 -14.57 7.43 -10.24
CA ASP A 125 -14.60 6.07 -10.77
C ASP A 125 -13.33 5.74 -11.57
N PHE A 126 -13.16 4.48 -11.95
CA PHE A 126 -12.01 4.03 -12.75
C PHE A 126 -12.02 4.52 -14.22
N ASP A 127 -13.06 5.22 -14.66
CA ASP A 127 -13.08 5.91 -15.94
C ASP A 127 -12.63 7.38 -15.82
N GLY A 128 -12.22 7.80 -14.60
CA GLY A 128 -11.74 9.15 -14.33
C GLY A 128 -12.85 10.18 -14.18
N LYS A 129 -14.10 9.74 -14.00
CA LYS A 129 -15.23 10.63 -13.75
C LYS A 129 -15.40 10.88 -12.25
N LYS A 130 -15.49 12.16 -11.88
CA LYS A 130 -15.86 12.57 -10.52
C LYS A 130 -17.26 12.07 -10.14
N ILE A 131 -17.39 11.57 -8.92
CA ILE A 131 -18.68 11.23 -8.32
C ILE A 131 -19.34 12.46 -7.70
N PHE A 132 -18.54 13.37 -7.14
CA PHE A 132 -18.94 14.67 -6.61
C PHE A 132 -18.12 15.77 -7.28
N ASP A 133 -18.74 16.90 -7.62
CA ASP A 133 -18.05 18.01 -8.27
C ASP A 133 -17.14 18.74 -7.28
N GLU A 134 -17.64 18.92 -6.05
CA GLU A 134 -16.96 19.51 -4.91
C GLU A 134 -15.92 18.58 -4.25
N GLY A 135 -14.97 19.19 -3.55
CA GLY A 135 -14.07 18.48 -2.64
C GLY A 135 -14.73 18.24 -1.29
N LEU A 136 -14.41 17.12 -0.66
CA LEU A 136 -14.96 16.67 0.61
C LEU A 136 -13.86 16.57 1.67
N ALA A 137 -14.20 16.81 2.94
CA ALA A 137 -13.27 16.63 4.04
C ALA A 137 -13.01 15.14 4.31
N ILE A 138 -14.04 14.30 4.23
CA ILE A 138 -13.96 12.85 4.46
C ILE A 138 -14.78 12.13 3.38
N ILE A 139 -14.25 11.02 2.89
CA ILE A 139 -14.95 10.06 2.04
C ILE A 139 -14.65 8.66 2.57
N SER A 140 -15.68 7.86 2.82
CA SER A 140 -15.56 6.45 3.17
C SER A 140 -16.50 5.63 2.30
N VAL A 141 -15.99 4.52 1.76
CA VAL A 141 -16.70 3.66 0.81
C VAL A 141 -16.90 2.28 1.44
N THR A 142 -18.15 1.81 1.48
CA THR A 142 -18.49 0.48 2.00
C THR A 142 -19.21 -0.33 0.92
N GLU A 143 -18.53 -1.35 0.39
CA GLU A 143 -19.05 -2.23 -0.67
C GLU A 143 -19.76 -3.49 -0.12
N ASP A 144 -19.47 -3.87 1.12
CA ASP A 144 -20.09 -4.97 1.86
C ASP A 144 -19.94 -4.76 3.39
N PHE A 145 -20.60 -5.61 4.19
CA PHE A 145 -20.47 -5.64 5.65
C PHE A 145 -19.75 -6.90 6.09
N GLU A 146 -18.60 -7.18 5.45
CA GLU A 146 -17.76 -8.33 5.79
C GLU A 146 -16.60 -7.85 6.68
N ASN A 147 -16.33 -8.62 7.73
CA ASN A 147 -15.19 -8.37 8.60
C ASN A 147 -13.91 -8.80 7.87
N THR A 148 -13.01 -7.85 7.61
CA THR A 148 -11.74 -8.07 6.91
C THR A 148 -10.79 -9.02 7.65
N SER A 149 -11.07 -9.34 8.91
CA SER A 149 -10.29 -10.26 9.76
C SER A 149 -10.60 -11.73 9.50
N VAL A 150 -11.73 -12.06 8.87
CA VAL A 150 -12.14 -13.45 8.60
C VAL A 150 -11.91 -13.75 7.12
N MET A 151 -10.68 -14.17 6.81
CA MET A 151 -10.10 -14.40 5.47
C MET A 151 -10.82 -15.42 4.56
N HIS A 152 -12.05 -15.84 4.83
CA HIS A 152 -12.68 -17.02 4.21
C HIS A 152 -14.06 -16.80 3.57
N GLU A 153 -14.70 -15.64 3.74
CA GLU A 153 -15.92 -15.32 2.96
C GLU A 153 -15.55 -14.51 1.70
N PRO A 154 -15.99 -14.94 0.50
CA PRO A 154 -15.80 -14.14 -0.70
C PRO A 154 -16.73 -12.92 -0.66
N LYS A 155 -16.12 -11.73 -0.70
CA LYS A 155 -16.82 -10.44 -0.77
C LYS A 155 -18.02 -10.49 -1.70
N LYS A 156 -19.20 -10.21 -1.15
CA LYS A 156 -20.40 -10.04 -1.97
C LYS A 156 -20.19 -8.88 -2.94
N ASN A 157 -20.19 -9.18 -4.23
CA ASN A 157 -20.17 -8.15 -5.26
C ASN A 157 -21.56 -7.49 -5.38
N LEU A 158 -21.88 -6.61 -4.43
CA LEU A 158 -23.11 -5.82 -4.46
C LEU A 158 -23.09 -4.87 -5.66
N GLN A 159 -24.26 -4.56 -6.22
CA GLN A 159 -24.37 -3.52 -7.25
C GLN A 159 -24.35 -2.11 -6.64
N GLU A 160 -24.71 -2.00 -5.37
CA GLU A 160 -24.74 -0.76 -4.63
C GLU A 160 -23.49 -0.63 -3.76
N VAL A 161 -23.16 0.61 -3.43
CA VAL A 161 -22.09 0.98 -2.52
C VAL A 161 -22.61 2.07 -1.61
N LEU A 162 -22.33 1.96 -0.32
CA LEU A 162 -22.62 3.01 0.65
C LEU A 162 -21.45 3.99 0.66
N ILE A 163 -21.72 5.28 0.48
CA ILE A 163 -20.72 6.34 0.53
C ILE A 163 -21.08 7.26 1.69
N ILE A 164 -20.16 7.37 2.64
CA ILE A 164 -20.26 8.31 3.75
C ILE A 164 -19.33 9.47 3.46
N THR A 165 -19.85 10.69 3.58
CA THR A 165 -19.08 11.91 3.27
C THR A 165 -19.19 12.92 4.39
N LYS A 166 -18.13 13.70 4.61
CA LYS A 166 -18.17 14.97 5.34
C LYS A 166 -17.80 16.10 4.39
N ASP A 167 -18.67 17.09 4.22
CA ASP A 167 -18.36 18.26 3.41
C ASP A 167 -17.41 19.23 4.13
N LEU A 168 -16.88 20.22 3.41
CA LEU A 168 -15.95 21.21 3.98
C LEU A 168 -16.61 22.14 5.00
N SER A 169 -17.94 22.18 5.09
CA SER A 169 -18.67 22.88 6.15
C SER A 169 -18.86 22.03 7.42
N GLY A 170 -18.36 20.79 7.40
CA GLY A 170 -18.40 19.85 8.51
C GLY A 170 -19.69 19.02 8.58
N LYS A 171 -20.56 19.07 7.58
CA LYS A 171 -21.82 18.32 7.56
C LYS A 171 -21.64 16.96 6.90
N PHE A 172 -22.31 15.95 7.44
CA PHE A 172 -22.21 14.56 7.01
C PHE A 172 -23.38 14.15 6.14
N SER A 173 -23.13 13.25 5.19
CA SER A 173 -24.17 12.59 4.38
C SER A 173 -23.88 11.10 4.27
N ILE A 174 -24.95 10.31 4.12
CA ILE A 174 -24.87 8.88 3.81
C ILE A 174 -25.65 8.66 2.52
N LEU A 175 -24.96 8.18 1.50
CA LEU A 175 -25.45 8.07 0.13
C LEU A 175 -25.33 6.63 -0.36
N VAL A 176 -26.25 6.22 -1.23
CA VAL A 176 -26.17 4.94 -1.93
C VAL A 176 -25.86 5.22 -3.38
N TYR A 177 -24.71 4.72 -3.83
CA TYR A 177 -24.28 4.76 -5.21
C TYR A 177 -24.55 3.42 -5.89
N ASN A 178 -25.05 3.44 -7.12
CA ASN A 178 -25.24 2.23 -7.92
C ASN A 178 -24.16 2.14 -9.01
N LYS A 179 -23.35 1.08 -8.97
CA LYS A 179 -22.19 0.87 -9.86
C LYS A 179 -22.57 0.72 -11.33
N LEU A 180 -23.76 0.16 -11.62
CA LEU A 180 -24.22 -0.06 -13.00
C LEU A 180 -24.69 1.24 -13.65
N SER A 181 -25.54 1.99 -12.95
CA SER A 181 -26.07 3.27 -13.44
C SER A 181 -25.09 4.44 -13.26
N LYS A 182 -24.03 4.24 -12.48
CA LYS A 182 -22.98 5.21 -12.13
C LYS A 182 -23.52 6.52 -11.54
N LYS A 183 -24.49 6.39 -10.63
CA LYS A 183 -25.19 7.52 -10.00
C LYS A 183 -25.51 7.23 -8.55
N ILE A 184 -25.63 8.31 -7.77
CA ILE A 184 -26.29 8.26 -6.47
C ILE A 184 -27.78 7.99 -6.71
N THR A 185 -28.28 6.89 -6.17
CA THR A 185 -29.69 6.47 -6.34
C THR A 185 -30.53 6.79 -5.12
N ARG A 186 -29.92 6.86 -3.93
CA ARG A 186 -30.59 7.21 -2.68
C ARG A 186 -29.69 8.03 -1.77
N THR A 187 -30.33 8.87 -0.96
CA THR A 187 -29.71 9.60 0.14
C THR A 187 -30.36 9.13 1.42
N LEU A 188 -29.60 8.42 2.27
CA LEU A 188 -30.10 7.92 3.55
C LEU A 188 -30.02 9.00 4.64
N LEU A 189 -28.97 9.82 4.61
CA LEU A 189 -28.83 11.03 5.42
C LEU A 189 -28.23 12.14 4.58
N ASN A 190 -28.73 13.36 4.74
CA ASN A 190 -28.29 14.53 3.97
C ASN A 190 -27.82 15.64 4.90
N LYS A 191 -26.54 16.01 4.80
CA LYS A 191 -25.95 17.21 5.43
C LYS A 191 -26.33 17.43 6.90
N THR A 192 -26.22 16.39 7.74
CA THR A 192 -26.39 16.49 9.20
C THR A 192 -25.15 17.08 9.87
N PRO A 193 -25.27 17.96 10.88
CA PRO A 193 -24.11 18.55 11.56
C PRO A 193 -23.37 17.58 12.49
N PHE A 194 -23.94 16.43 12.82
CA PHE A 194 -23.36 15.45 13.72
C PHE A 194 -23.65 14.04 13.24
N LEU A 195 -22.61 13.21 13.15
CA LEU A 195 -22.71 11.80 12.82
C LEU A 195 -21.65 11.01 13.59
N ASN A 196 -22.08 9.99 14.31
CA ASN A 196 -21.24 8.95 14.89
C ASN A 196 -21.62 7.62 14.25
N ILE A 197 -20.62 6.86 13.82
CA ILE A 197 -20.79 5.62 13.05
C ILE A 197 -20.11 4.50 13.82
N ASN A 198 -20.82 3.38 13.99
CA ASN A 198 -20.27 2.13 14.49
C ASN A 198 -20.44 1.03 13.44
N TYR A 199 -19.34 0.45 13.00
CA TYR A 199 -19.31 -0.71 12.12
C TYR A 199 -19.43 -1.97 12.97
N ASN A 200 -20.66 -2.36 13.35
CA ASN A 200 -20.88 -3.41 14.37
C ASN A 200 -20.24 -4.76 14.02
N TYR A 201 -20.00 -5.03 12.73
CA TYR A 201 -19.36 -6.25 12.24
C TYR A 201 -17.87 -6.35 12.59
N GLU A 202 -17.22 -5.22 12.93
CA GLU A 202 -15.83 -5.19 13.39
C GLU A 202 -15.72 -5.73 14.82
N ASP A 203 -16.64 -5.33 15.70
CA ASP A 203 -16.73 -5.81 17.09
C ASP A 203 -17.35 -7.20 17.21
N ASN A 204 -18.35 -7.50 16.37
CA ASN A 204 -19.08 -8.74 16.37
C ASN A 204 -19.39 -9.19 14.95
N TYR A 205 -18.64 -10.18 14.45
CA TYR A 205 -18.77 -10.71 13.09
C TYR A 205 -20.16 -11.25 12.73
N THR A 206 -21.03 -11.50 13.70
CA THR A 206 -22.44 -11.92 13.47
C THR A 206 -23.37 -10.73 13.23
N ASP A 207 -23.04 -9.53 13.70
CA ASP A 207 -23.83 -8.32 13.51
C ASP A 207 -23.41 -7.58 12.24
N ARG A 208 -23.95 -8.03 11.09
CA ARG A 208 -23.72 -7.41 9.77
C ARG A 208 -24.52 -6.13 9.58
N THR A 209 -24.37 -5.15 10.49
CA THR A 209 -25.03 -3.85 10.41
C THR A 209 -24.10 -2.70 10.73
N ILE A 210 -24.45 -1.50 10.27
CA ILE A 210 -23.82 -0.23 10.67
C ILE A 210 -24.81 0.55 11.52
N THR A 211 -24.42 0.94 12.72
CA THR A 211 -25.21 1.86 13.56
C THR A 211 -24.76 3.29 13.31
N CYS A 212 -25.69 4.19 12.99
CA CYS A 212 -25.41 5.62 12.84
C CYS A 212 -26.23 6.40 13.86
N ILE A 213 -25.59 7.23 14.69
CA ILE A 213 -26.24 8.19 15.58
C ILE A 213 -26.00 9.59 15.02
N TYR A 214 -27.06 10.37 14.80
CA TYR A 214 -26.97 11.67 14.14
C TYR A 214 -27.96 12.69 14.72
N GLU A 215 -27.74 13.96 14.41
CA GLU A 215 -28.66 15.06 14.71
C GLU A 215 -29.55 15.34 13.49
N ASP A 216 -30.87 15.26 13.66
CA ASP A 216 -31.80 15.54 12.56
C ASP A 216 -32.01 17.05 12.34
N GLU A 217 -32.80 17.39 11.31
CA GLU A 217 -33.08 18.78 10.94
C GLU A 217 -33.77 19.59 12.05
N THR A 218 -34.37 18.93 13.04
CA THR A 218 -35.02 19.57 14.21
C THR A 218 -34.09 19.73 15.40
N GLY A 219 -32.82 19.30 15.27
CA GLY A 219 -31.84 19.27 16.35
C GLY A 219 -32.01 18.08 17.31
N LYS A 220 -32.85 17.10 16.98
CA LYS A 220 -33.07 15.92 17.82
C LYS A 220 -32.14 14.78 17.43
N GLY A 221 -31.63 14.07 18.43
CA GLY A 221 -30.82 12.89 18.22
C GLY A 221 -31.65 11.72 17.68
N LYS A 222 -31.15 11.10 16.61
CA LYS A 222 -31.70 9.88 16.01
C LYS A 222 -30.62 8.82 15.90
N LYS A 223 -31.02 7.56 15.96
CA LYS A 223 -30.19 6.39 15.71
C LYS A 223 -30.83 5.56 14.63
N ILE A 224 -30.08 5.24 13.59
CA ILE A 224 -30.49 4.30 12.54
C ILE A 224 -29.55 3.10 12.52
N LYS A 225 -30.06 1.94 12.16
CA LYS A 225 -29.25 0.77 11.79
C LYS A 225 -29.40 0.51 10.30
N ILE A 226 -28.29 0.41 9.59
CA ILE A 226 -28.23 0.07 8.16
C ILE A 226 -27.82 -1.38 8.03
N LYS A 227 -28.53 -2.16 7.21
CA LYS A 227 -28.19 -3.54 6.87
C LYS A 227 -28.29 -3.79 5.37
N ILE A 228 -27.66 -4.87 4.90
CA ILE A 228 -27.84 -5.34 3.52
C ILE A 228 -28.99 -6.34 3.50
N GLU A 229 -30.06 -6.02 2.78
CA GLU A 229 -31.20 -6.91 2.53
C GLU A 229 -31.43 -7.02 1.02
N ASN A 230 -31.55 -8.25 0.52
CA ASN A 230 -31.74 -8.51 -0.91
C ASN A 230 -30.72 -7.77 -1.79
N ASN A 231 -29.45 -7.75 -1.37
CA ASN A 231 -28.34 -7.05 -2.01
C ASN A 231 -28.47 -5.52 -2.09
N GLN A 232 -29.28 -4.91 -1.22
CA GLN A 232 -29.47 -3.46 -1.14
C GLN A 232 -29.22 -2.93 0.27
N PHE A 233 -28.65 -1.73 0.36
CA PHE A 233 -28.52 -1.02 1.62
C PHE A 233 -29.87 -0.43 2.06
N LYS A 234 -30.33 -0.81 3.26
CA LYS A 234 -31.59 -0.34 3.84
C LYS A 234 -31.44 0.08 5.30
N ILE A 235 -32.17 1.12 5.67
CA ILE A 235 -32.41 1.45 7.08
C ILE A 235 -33.36 0.39 7.64
N TYR A 236 -32.87 -0.40 8.59
CA TYR A 236 -33.62 -1.47 9.24
C TYR A 236 -34.41 -0.98 10.45
N SER A 237 -33.83 -0.08 11.24
CA SER A 237 -34.48 0.49 12.41
C SER A 237 -34.17 1.97 12.54
N THR A 238 -35.06 2.69 13.21
CA THR A 238 -34.90 4.10 13.58
C THR A 238 -35.42 4.30 14.99
N GLU A 239 -34.60 4.90 15.84
CA GLU A 239 -34.85 5.13 17.26
C GLU A 239 -34.48 6.58 17.62
N ILE A 240 -35.08 7.11 18.69
CA ILE A 240 -34.59 8.36 19.30
C ILE A 240 -33.27 8.06 19.99
N ALA A 241 -32.30 8.96 19.87
CA ALA A 241 -31.00 8.83 20.50
C ALA A 241 -30.72 10.03 21.40
N ASP A 242 -30.14 9.76 22.57
CA ASP A 242 -29.59 10.82 23.41
C ASP A 242 -28.23 11.26 22.85
N ILE A 243 -28.18 12.49 22.34
CA ILE A 243 -26.97 13.15 21.84
C ILE A 243 -26.43 14.20 22.81
N SER A 244 -26.96 14.29 24.04
CA SER A 244 -26.50 15.23 25.08
C SER A 244 -25.06 14.95 25.52
N LYS A 245 -24.69 13.67 25.54
CA LYS A 245 -23.31 13.21 25.68
C LYS A 245 -22.65 13.20 24.30
N ARG A 246 -22.44 14.37 23.70
CA ARG A 246 -21.50 14.51 22.58
C ARG A 246 -20.13 14.09 23.13
N ASN A 247 -19.80 12.81 23.02
CA ASN A 247 -18.51 12.32 23.44
C ASN A 247 -17.48 13.07 22.59
N ASN A 248 -16.74 13.98 23.22
CA ASN A 248 -15.52 14.61 22.71
C ASN A 248 -14.38 13.58 22.55
N ARG A 249 -14.71 12.31 22.30
CA ARG A 249 -13.77 11.43 21.62
C ARG A 249 -13.90 11.81 20.15
N SER A 250 -13.11 12.80 19.74
CA SER A 250 -12.50 12.70 18.43
C SER A 250 -11.92 11.29 18.38
N ASN A 251 -12.60 10.37 17.70
CA ASN A 251 -12.00 9.07 17.44
C ASN A 251 -10.72 9.39 16.67
N ARG A 252 -9.60 9.30 17.39
CA ARG A 252 -8.28 9.11 16.79
C ARG A 252 -8.45 7.94 15.84
N GLY A 253 -8.51 8.25 14.56
CA GLY A 253 -8.83 7.34 13.48
C GLY A 253 -9.21 8.10 12.21
N ASP A 254 -8.61 9.29 12.02
CA ASP A 254 -8.56 9.99 10.73
C ASP A 254 -7.23 9.62 10.02
N ASP A 255 -6.73 8.40 10.26
CA ASP A 255 -5.61 7.83 9.52
C ASP A 255 -6.22 6.85 8.50
N TYR A 256 -5.94 7.12 7.23
CA TYR A 256 -5.92 6.10 6.20
C TYR A 256 -5.02 4.94 6.64
N ASP A 257 -5.31 3.73 6.16
CA ASP A 257 -4.72 2.43 6.51
C ASP A 257 -5.21 1.87 7.88
N LEU A 258 -5.91 0.74 7.95
CA LEU A 258 -5.39 -0.59 7.61
C LEU A 258 -3.87 -0.72 7.82
N THR A 259 -3.35 -0.15 8.91
CA THR A 259 -2.17 -0.74 9.53
C THR A 259 -2.58 -2.11 10.01
N ILE A 260 -2.01 -3.15 9.41
CA ILE A 260 -1.87 -4.43 10.08
C ILE A 260 -1.15 -4.07 11.39
N ASP A 261 -1.91 -4.02 12.48
CA ASP A 261 -1.31 -4.22 13.79
C ASP A 261 -0.58 -5.55 13.66
N HIS A 262 0.74 -5.51 13.62
CA HIS A 262 1.51 -6.67 13.99
C HIS A 262 1.08 -6.97 15.42
N MET A 263 0.08 -7.83 15.57
CA MET A 263 -0.20 -8.49 16.83
C MET A 263 1.13 -9.06 17.26
N THR A 264 1.73 -8.45 18.28
CA THR A 264 2.70 -9.12 19.11
C THR A 264 2.00 -10.35 19.65
N VAL A 265 2.24 -11.48 19.00
CA VAL A 265 2.00 -12.77 19.63
C VAL A 265 2.94 -12.78 20.81
N GLU A 266 2.39 -12.69 22.02
CA GLU A 266 3.11 -13.12 23.21
C GLU A 266 3.36 -14.62 23.03
N ASP A 267 4.55 -14.95 22.55
CA ASP A 267 4.99 -16.34 22.55
C ASP A 267 5.02 -16.83 24.00
N ALA A 268 4.33 -17.95 24.22
CA ALA A 268 4.47 -18.73 25.44
C ALA A 268 5.96 -18.98 25.71
N PRO A 269 6.42 -18.98 26.98
CA PRO A 269 7.82 -19.18 27.29
C PRO A 269 8.28 -20.54 26.75
N ALA A 270 9.04 -20.51 25.66
CA ALA A 270 9.73 -21.68 25.15
C ALA A 270 10.77 -22.10 26.19
N GLU A 271 10.78 -23.40 26.50
CA GLU A 271 11.75 -23.99 27.41
C GLU A 271 13.17 -23.61 27.00
N LYS A 272 13.96 -23.18 27.99
CA LYS A 272 15.39 -22.87 27.85
C LYS A 272 16.13 -24.12 27.38
N ASN A 273 16.28 -24.28 26.08
CA ASN A 273 17.32 -25.12 25.52
C ASN A 273 18.59 -24.28 25.42
N THR A 274 19.55 -24.66 26.27
CA THR A 274 20.89 -24.10 26.35
C THR A 274 21.53 -24.02 24.96
N PRO A 275 22.07 -22.87 24.54
CA PRO A 275 22.78 -22.78 23.26
C PRO A 275 23.92 -23.80 23.22
N GLN A 276 23.94 -24.65 22.20
CA GLN A 276 25.11 -25.44 21.88
C GLN A 276 26.25 -24.47 21.56
N ASN A 277 27.28 -24.48 22.41
CA ASN A 277 28.49 -23.70 22.21
C ASN A 277 29.16 -24.15 20.90
N PHE A 278 29.09 -23.33 19.86
CA PHE A 278 29.94 -23.46 18.69
C PHE A 278 31.35 -23.01 19.06
N SER A 279 32.20 -23.96 19.46
CA SER A 279 33.62 -23.71 19.71
C SER A 279 34.42 -23.78 18.42
N GLY A 280 34.89 -22.62 17.97
CA GLY A 280 35.85 -22.47 16.87
C GLY A 280 36.36 -21.04 16.82
N ASN A 281 37.65 -20.85 17.14
CA ASN A 281 38.32 -19.58 17.45
C ASN A 281 38.40 -18.50 16.34
N GLU A 282 37.46 -18.44 15.38
CA GLU A 282 37.42 -17.37 14.36
C GLU A 282 36.01 -16.85 14.07
N GLN A 283 35.01 -17.26 14.85
CA GLN A 283 33.63 -16.78 14.68
C GLN A 283 33.32 -15.64 15.64
N LYS A 284 32.78 -14.55 15.10
CA LYS A 284 32.39 -13.35 15.84
C LYS A 284 30.90 -13.08 15.66
N LYS A 285 30.19 -12.93 16.77
CA LYS A 285 28.82 -12.40 16.81
C LYS A 285 28.87 -10.88 16.62
N ILE A 286 28.12 -10.37 15.64
CA ILE A 286 27.98 -8.94 15.32
C ILE A 286 26.50 -8.57 15.49
N LEU A 287 26.25 -7.54 16.31
CA LEU A 287 24.89 -7.08 16.64
C LEU A 287 24.53 -5.76 15.97
N THR A 288 25.51 -4.93 15.62
CA THR A 288 25.28 -3.65 14.95
C THR A 288 25.61 -3.79 13.46
N ILE A 289 24.66 -3.44 12.61
CA ILE A 289 24.78 -3.48 11.16
C ILE A 289 24.33 -2.17 10.54
N ASN A 290 24.73 -1.94 9.29
CA ASN A 290 24.17 -0.86 8.47
C ASN A 290 22.72 -1.21 8.10
N ARG A 291 21.82 -0.25 8.28
CA ARG A 291 20.44 -0.27 7.79
C ARG A 291 20.27 0.85 6.77
N ILE A 292 19.65 0.54 5.64
CA ILE A 292 19.37 1.48 4.58
C ILE A 292 17.94 2.00 4.73
N GLU A 293 17.76 3.31 4.69
CA GLU A 293 16.45 3.95 4.67
C GLU A 293 16.32 4.92 3.50
N ILE A 294 15.12 5.07 2.96
CA ILE A 294 14.83 6.09 1.94
C ILE A 294 14.66 7.43 2.64
N LYS A 295 15.47 8.43 2.27
CA LYS A 295 15.36 9.80 2.76
C LYS A 295 14.01 10.40 2.37
N THR A 296 13.08 10.46 3.30
CA THR A 296 11.79 11.13 3.10
C THR A 296 11.64 12.30 4.05
N ASP A 297 11.37 13.50 3.51
CA ASP A 297 10.91 14.62 4.33
C ASP A 297 9.40 14.50 4.58
N LEU A 298 8.65 14.15 3.53
CA LEU A 298 7.20 13.92 3.53
C LEU A 298 6.87 12.92 2.40
N TYR A 299 6.05 11.90 2.68
CA TYR A 299 5.70 10.86 1.69
C TYR A 299 4.92 11.38 0.47
N TYR A 300 4.35 12.59 0.55
CA TYR A 300 3.47 13.21 -0.44
C TYR A 300 4.06 14.43 -1.16
N LEU A 301 5.33 14.74 -0.90
CA LEU A 301 6.09 15.72 -1.66
C LEU A 301 7.28 14.99 -2.29
N PRO A 302 7.11 14.38 -3.46
CA PRO A 302 8.18 13.63 -4.09
C PRO A 302 9.31 14.57 -4.50
N LYS A 303 10.53 14.09 -4.31
CA LYS A 303 11.73 14.73 -4.87
C LYS A 303 11.95 14.20 -6.29
N SER A 304 12.57 14.99 -7.15
CA SER A 304 12.95 14.57 -8.50
C SER A 304 13.92 13.39 -8.50
N VAL A 305 14.67 13.21 -7.42
CA VAL A 305 15.54 12.05 -7.22
C VAL A 305 15.34 11.55 -5.79
N GLU A 306 14.94 10.29 -5.67
CA GLU A 306 14.88 9.58 -4.41
C GLU A 306 16.30 9.20 -3.97
N GLU A 307 16.58 9.32 -2.68
CA GLU A 307 17.89 9.03 -2.10
C GLU A 307 17.76 8.10 -0.91
N ILE A 308 18.79 7.28 -0.67
CA ILE A 308 18.93 6.48 0.55
C ILE A 308 19.98 7.07 1.49
N GLU A 309 19.84 6.74 2.76
CA GLU A 309 20.84 6.97 3.81
C GLU A 309 21.14 5.69 4.57
N PHE A 310 22.32 5.69 5.21
CA PHE A 310 22.79 4.57 6.03
C PHE A 310 22.74 4.98 7.49
N ILE A 311 22.09 4.16 8.31
CA ILE A 311 22.00 4.34 9.75
C ILE A 311 22.42 3.05 10.47
N ASP A 312 22.89 3.19 11.70
CA ASP A 312 23.22 2.02 12.52
C ASP A 312 21.96 1.37 13.08
N LYS A 313 21.85 0.06 12.92
CA LYS A 313 20.82 -0.77 13.55
C LYS A 313 21.46 -1.80 14.46
N THR A 314 21.03 -1.82 15.72
CA THR A 314 21.40 -2.89 16.67
C THR A 314 20.30 -3.94 16.71
N PHE A 315 20.66 -5.20 16.48
CA PHE A 315 19.78 -6.34 16.61
C PHE A 315 19.52 -6.71 18.07
N ASN A 316 18.31 -7.24 18.32
CA ASN A 316 18.05 -8.02 19.51
C ASN A 316 18.79 -9.35 19.40
N GLU A 317 19.72 -9.57 20.33
CA GLU A 317 20.63 -10.69 20.28
C GLU A 317 19.97 -12.06 20.46
N ASN A 318 18.72 -12.07 20.94
CA ASN A 318 17.88 -13.24 21.14
C ASN A 318 16.97 -13.53 19.93
N GLU A 319 16.95 -12.66 18.93
CA GLU A 319 16.18 -12.87 17.69
C GLU A 319 17.10 -13.29 16.55
N ARG A 320 18.10 -12.44 16.26
CA ARG A 320 18.99 -12.59 15.11
C ARG A 320 20.30 -11.85 15.33
N TYR A 321 21.35 -12.33 14.68
CA TYR A 321 22.64 -11.66 14.66
C TYR A 321 23.44 -12.03 13.42
N ILE A 322 24.43 -11.20 13.09
CA ILE A 322 25.39 -11.54 12.05
C ILE A 322 26.47 -12.44 12.66
N LEU A 323 26.68 -13.60 12.03
CA LEU A 323 27.79 -14.49 12.35
C LEU A 323 28.90 -14.25 11.33
N SER A 324 30.03 -13.72 11.81
CA SER A 324 31.19 -13.42 10.97
C SER A 324 32.28 -14.48 11.17
N SER A 325 32.85 -14.99 10.08
CA SER A 325 34.01 -15.88 10.10
C SER A 325 34.93 -15.59 8.92
N LYS A 326 36.24 -15.49 9.18
CA LYS A 326 37.27 -15.24 8.14
C LYS A 326 36.95 -14.04 7.21
N GLY A 327 36.37 -12.98 7.79
CA GLY A 327 35.98 -11.77 7.05
C GLY A 327 34.71 -11.90 6.21
N LYS A 328 33.98 -13.02 6.31
CA LYS A 328 32.67 -13.22 5.68
C LYS A 328 31.56 -13.21 6.71
N ALA A 329 30.37 -12.80 6.31
CA ALA A 329 29.17 -12.65 7.11
C ALA A 329 28.06 -13.61 6.66
N GLY A 330 27.32 -14.11 7.64
CA GLY A 330 26.03 -14.79 7.50
C GLY A 330 25.02 -14.26 8.51
N LEU A 331 23.74 -14.55 8.32
CA LEU A 331 22.65 -14.13 9.21
C LEU A 331 22.13 -15.36 9.96
N PHE A 332 22.22 -15.33 11.28
CA PHE A 332 21.74 -16.39 12.16
C PHE A 332 20.41 -16.00 12.78
N ASN A 333 19.45 -16.92 12.76
CA ASN A 333 18.16 -16.82 13.45
C ASN A 333 18.21 -17.67 14.72
N VAL A 334 17.95 -17.03 15.86
CA VAL A 334 18.05 -17.69 17.17
C VAL A 334 16.87 -18.62 17.41
N TYR A 335 15.65 -18.22 17.05
CA TYR A 335 14.45 -19.02 17.30
C TYR A 335 14.45 -20.33 16.51
N GLY A 336 14.85 -20.28 15.25
CA GLY A 336 15.02 -21.47 14.40
C GLY A 336 16.34 -22.22 14.66
N SER A 337 17.26 -21.62 15.41
CA SER A 337 18.62 -22.09 15.62
C SER A 337 19.33 -22.45 14.30
N GLU A 338 19.20 -21.56 13.30
CA GLU A 338 19.63 -21.82 11.92
C GLU A 338 20.31 -20.61 11.28
N LEU A 339 21.15 -20.88 10.27
CA LEU A 339 21.68 -19.84 9.39
C LEU A 339 20.68 -19.56 8.26
N LEU A 340 19.97 -18.44 8.35
CA LEU A 340 19.10 -17.96 7.27
C LEU A 340 19.90 -17.54 6.04
N VAL A 341 21.08 -16.96 6.28
CA VAL A 341 22.02 -16.56 5.23
C VAL A 341 23.38 -17.21 5.51
N PRO A 342 23.96 -17.97 4.57
CA PRO A 342 25.25 -18.63 4.77
C PRO A 342 26.40 -17.62 4.94
N ILE A 343 27.45 -18.02 5.67
CA ILE A 343 28.64 -17.20 5.92
C ILE A 343 29.53 -17.14 4.67
N LYS A 344 29.16 -16.32 3.68
CA LYS A 344 29.91 -16.16 2.42
C LYS A 344 29.99 -14.74 1.88
N TYR A 345 29.27 -13.79 2.48
CA TYR A 345 29.16 -12.42 1.97
C TYR A 345 30.18 -11.50 2.65
N ASP A 346 30.67 -10.47 1.97
CA ASP A 346 31.55 -9.47 2.57
C ASP A 346 30.83 -8.64 3.64
N GLU A 347 29.55 -8.35 3.41
CA GLU A 347 28.73 -7.50 4.27
C GLU A 347 27.26 -7.87 4.13
N ILE A 348 26.51 -7.78 5.22
CA ILE A 348 25.04 -7.91 5.24
C ILE A 348 24.48 -6.64 5.87
N MET A 349 23.56 -5.99 5.16
CA MET A 349 22.88 -4.76 5.58
C MET A 349 21.38 -4.99 5.66
N GLU A 350 20.66 -4.29 6.53
CA GLU A 350 19.19 -4.33 6.58
C GLU A 350 18.59 -3.39 5.54
N ASP A 351 17.60 -3.87 4.80
CA ASP A 351 16.73 -3.01 4.00
C ASP A 351 15.57 -2.51 4.87
N GLY A 352 15.68 -1.27 5.33
CA GLY A 352 14.65 -0.61 6.13
C GLY A 352 13.51 -0.02 5.29
N SER A 353 13.57 -0.09 3.96
CA SER A 353 12.55 0.48 3.06
C SER A 353 11.44 -0.51 2.68
N SER A 354 11.68 -1.81 2.91
CA SER A 354 10.71 -2.86 2.62
C SER A 354 9.47 -2.73 3.49
N ARG A 355 8.29 -2.70 2.85
CA ARG A 355 7.00 -2.46 3.53
C ARG A 355 6.34 -3.73 4.06
N ASP A 356 6.42 -4.83 3.30
CA ASP A 356 5.63 -6.04 3.55
C ASP A 356 6.45 -7.19 4.18
N ARG A 357 7.79 -7.14 4.05
CA ARG A 357 8.69 -8.23 4.47
C ARG A 357 10.03 -7.74 4.96
N ALA A 358 10.64 -8.45 5.91
CA ALA A 358 12.03 -8.21 6.25
C ALA A 358 12.96 -8.62 5.08
N ALA A 359 13.90 -7.74 4.72
CA ALA A 359 14.89 -8.01 3.68
C ALA A 359 16.29 -7.54 4.10
N TYR A 360 17.31 -8.21 3.55
CA TYR A 360 18.71 -7.95 3.84
C TYR A 360 19.52 -7.88 2.55
N ILE A 361 20.34 -6.86 2.40
CA ILE A 361 21.21 -6.67 1.24
C ILE A 361 22.49 -7.47 1.47
N LEU A 362 22.86 -8.27 0.48
CA LEU A 362 23.99 -9.19 0.53
C LEU A 362 25.09 -8.66 -0.38
N LYS A 363 26.20 -8.20 0.16
CA LYS A 363 27.31 -7.67 -0.63
C LYS A 363 28.41 -8.73 -0.77
N ASP A 364 28.87 -8.96 -2.00
CA ASP A 364 30.03 -9.80 -2.27
C ASP A 364 30.77 -9.25 -3.49
N ASN A 365 32.08 -9.00 -3.37
CA ASN A 365 32.96 -8.56 -4.45
C ASN A 365 32.41 -7.37 -5.28
N LYS A 366 31.87 -6.36 -4.60
CA LYS A 366 31.22 -5.14 -5.16
C LYS A 366 29.87 -5.37 -5.84
N LYS A 367 29.37 -6.60 -5.88
CA LYS A 367 28.00 -6.89 -6.28
C LYS A 367 27.10 -6.98 -5.07
N TYR A 368 25.83 -6.77 -5.33
CA TYR A 368 24.78 -6.80 -4.33
C TYR A 368 23.72 -7.81 -4.73
N GLY A 369 23.22 -8.52 -3.74
CA GLY A 369 22.07 -9.41 -3.79
C GLY A 369 21.10 -9.03 -2.68
N ILE A 370 20.05 -9.82 -2.51
CA ILE A 370 19.06 -9.59 -1.46
C ILE A 370 18.56 -10.92 -0.92
N PHE A 371 18.54 -11.05 0.40
CA PHE A 371 17.77 -12.06 1.10
C PHE A 371 16.41 -11.46 1.46
N ILE A 372 15.34 -12.20 1.21
CA ILE A 372 13.98 -11.81 1.53
C ILE A 372 13.37 -12.88 2.43
N TYR A 373 12.88 -12.45 3.59
CA TYR A 373 12.25 -13.33 4.55
C TYR A 373 10.84 -13.73 4.06
N ASP A 374 10.64 -15.02 3.81
CA ASP A 374 9.35 -15.60 3.41
C ASP A 374 9.16 -16.97 4.04
N ALA A 375 9.08 -17.05 5.38
CA ALA A 375 9.02 -18.34 6.09
C ALA A 375 7.88 -19.26 5.55
N PRO A 376 8.16 -20.55 5.28
CA PRO A 376 9.45 -21.25 5.39
C PRO A 376 10.33 -21.17 4.11
N ASN A 377 9.84 -20.55 3.05
CA ASN A 377 10.47 -20.47 1.73
C ASN A 377 11.29 -19.19 1.54
N HIS A 378 12.19 -18.87 2.47
CA HIS A 378 13.06 -17.70 2.35
C HIS A 378 13.75 -17.67 0.99
N LYS A 379 13.99 -16.47 0.47
CA LYS A 379 14.53 -16.27 -0.86
C LYS A 379 15.87 -15.58 -0.81
N ILE A 380 16.85 -16.13 -1.51
CA ILE A 380 18.12 -15.47 -1.79
C ILE A 380 18.18 -15.16 -3.27
N ILE A 381 18.33 -13.88 -3.60
CA ILE A 381 18.78 -13.42 -4.89
C ILE A 381 20.28 -13.17 -4.73
N GLU A 382 21.09 -13.97 -5.42
CA GLU A 382 22.55 -13.92 -5.31
C GLU A 382 23.11 -12.54 -5.74
N PRO A 383 24.34 -12.18 -5.35
CA PRO A 383 24.95 -10.89 -5.69
C PRO A 383 25.20 -10.72 -7.20
N ILE A 384 24.18 -10.25 -7.91
CA ILE A 384 24.21 -10.02 -9.37
C ILE A 384 24.15 -8.54 -9.73
N PHE A 385 23.65 -7.68 -8.84
CA PHE A 385 23.43 -6.27 -9.11
C PHE A 385 24.72 -5.47 -8.88
N ASP A 386 25.06 -4.58 -9.81
CA ASP A 386 26.18 -3.64 -9.65
C ASP A 386 25.77 -2.40 -8.82
N LYS A 387 24.52 -2.37 -8.35
CA LYS A 387 23.87 -1.30 -7.58
C LYS A 387 23.14 -1.88 -6.39
N ILE A 388 22.91 -1.06 -5.37
CA ILE A 388 22.30 -1.48 -4.11
C ILE A 388 20.80 -1.75 -4.34
N PRO A 389 20.31 -2.98 -4.19
CA PRO A 389 18.89 -3.29 -4.35
C PRO A 389 18.12 -3.01 -3.05
N THR A 390 16.90 -2.52 -3.17
CA THR A 390 15.91 -2.55 -2.09
C THR A 390 14.62 -3.18 -2.58
N LEU A 391 13.94 -3.89 -1.68
CA LEU A 391 12.67 -4.57 -1.94
C LEU A 391 11.55 -3.54 -2.00
N THR A 392 10.92 -3.43 -3.17
CA THR A 392 9.76 -2.54 -3.36
C THR A 392 8.46 -3.29 -3.11
N GLU A 393 8.26 -4.41 -3.81
CA GLU A 393 7.04 -5.23 -3.73
C GLU A 393 7.40 -6.70 -3.96
N TYR A 394 7.12 -7.59 -3.00
CA TYR A 394 7.59 -8.97 -3.07
C TYR A 394 6.92 -9.83 -4.15
N ASN A 395 5.63 -9.60 -4.40
CA ASN A 395 4.82 -10.42 -5.30
C ASN A 395 4.46 -9.72 -6.61
N TYR A 396 5.27 -8.72 -7.02
CA TYR A 396 4.89 -7.80 -8.09
C TYR A 396 4.67 -8.48 -9.45
N PHE A 397 5.60 -9.36 -9.85
CA PHE A 397 5.52 -10.09 -11.12
C PHE A 397 4.75 -11.42 -11.00
N GLY A 398 4.27 -11.74 -9.78
CA GLY A 398 3.69 -13.02 -9.41
C GLY A 398 4.23 -13.49 -8.06
N LYS A 399 3.71 -14.63 -7.58
CA LYS A 399 4.09 -15.19 -6.27
C LYS A 399 5.61 -15.38 -6.17
N GLY A 400 6.22 -14.70 -5.19
CA GLY A 400 7.65 -14.75 -4.92
C GLY A 400 8.53 -14.11 -6.00
N GLN A 401 7.98 -13.23 -6.84
CA GLN A 401 8.73 -12.53 -7.89
C GLN A 401 8.74 -11.02 -7.61
N PRO A 402 9.80 -10.50 -6.97
CA PRO A 402 9.83 -9.15 -6.46
C PRO A 402 10.15 -8.10 -7.53
N LEU A 403 9.63 -6.89 -7.31
CA LEU A 403 10.12 -5.66 -7.91
C LEU A 403 11.13 -5.02 -6.97
N LEU A 404 12.29 -4.64 -7.53
CA LEU A 404 13.39 -4.03 -6.79
C LEU A 404 13.65 -2.62 -7.30
N LYS A 405 14.01 -1.72 -6.39
CA LYS A 405 14.65 -0.43 -6.71
C LYS A 405 16.16 -0.62 -6.63
N LEU A 406 16.90 -0.01 -7.55
CA LEU A 406 18.36 0.00 -7.54
C LEU A 406 18.88 1.41 -7.26
N PHE A 407 19.80 1.53 -6.32
CA PHE A 407 20.47 2.78 -5.94
C PHE A 407 21.95 2.74 -6.31
N ASP A 408 22.47 3.85 -6.82
CA ASP A 408 23.90 3.99 -7.11
C ASP A 408 24.74 4.10 -5.84
N GLU A 409 26.06 4.13 -6.01
CA GLU A 409 27.03 4.22 -4.92
C GLU A 409 26.93 5.51 -4.08
N ASN A 410 26.27 6.54 -4.60
CA ASN A 410 26.01 7.79 -3.89
C ASN A 410 24.63 7.77 -3.20
N GLY A 411 23.95 6.62 -3.24
CA GLY A 411 22.61 6.44 -2.66
C GLY A 411 21.50 7.07 -3.50
N LYS A 412 21.72 7.42 -4.77
CA LYS A 412 20.65 7.98 -5.62
C LYS A 412 19.92 6.90 -6.37
N PHE A 413 18.60 7.04 -6.47
CA PHE A 413 17.77 6.10 -7.21
C PHE A 413 18.16 6.08 -8.69
N PHE A 414 18.45 4.87 -9.18
CA PHE A 414 18.87 4.63 -10.56
C PHE A 414 17.69 4.13 -11.40
N CYS A 415 17.19 2.91 -11.15
CA CYS A 415 16.06 2.36 -11.89
C CYS A 415 15.42 1.19 -11.14
N TYR A 416 14.33 0.65 -11.69
CA TYR A 416 13.74 -0.60 -11.23
C TYR A 416 14.43 -1.81 -11.89
N SER A 417 14.37 -2.96 -11.22
CA SER A 417 14.82 -4.25 -11.74
C SER A 417 13.91 -5.38 -11.27
N ASN A 418 13.90 -6.49 -12.02
CA ASN A 418 13.43 -7.78 -11.50
C ASN A 418 14.55 -8.53 -10.78
N GLN A 419 14.22 -9.71 -10.26
CA GLN A 419 15.14 -10.60 -9.56
C GLN A 419 16.25 -11.21 -10.44
N GLU A 420 16.06 -11.25 -11.77
CA GLU A 420 17.06 -11.78 -12.73
C GLU A 420 18.08 -10.71 -13.18
N GLY A 421 18.02 -9.49 -12.65
CA GLY A 421 18.93 -8.41 -13.04
C GLY A 421 18.49 -7.63 -14.28
N LYS A 422 17.27 -7.86 -14.78
CA LYS A 422 16.73 -7.08 -15.90
C LYS A 422 16.40 -5.67 -15.43
N LEU A 423 17.12 -4.71 -16.00
CA LEU A 423 16.92 -3.29 -15.75
C LEU A 423 15.76 -2.73 -16.58
N TYR A 424 14.87 -1.96 -15.94
CA TYR A 424 13.82 -1.19 -16.61
C TYR A 424 14.31 0.23 -16.87
N TYR A 425 15.34 0.30 -17.72
CA TYR A 425 16.09 1.53 -18.01
C TYR A 425 16.62 1.53 -19.46
N SER A 426 16.64 2.72 -20.07
CA SER A 426 17.42 2.99 -21.28
C SER A 426 18.21 4.29 -21.12
N LYS A 427 19.43 4.30 -21.67
CA LYS A 427 20.14 5.56 -21.93
C LYS A 427 19.35 6.37 -22.96
N LYS A 428 19.45 7.70 -22.87
CA LYS A 428 18.78 8.62 -23.79
C LYS A 428 19.48 8.65 -25.14
#